data_AF-A0A0L0FWK1-F1
#
_entry.id   AF-A0A0L0FWK1-F1
#
_cell.length_a   1.000
_cell.length_b   1.000
_cell.length_c   1.000
_cell.angle_alpha   90.00
_cell.angle_beta   90.00
_cell.angle_gamma   90.00
#
_symmetry.space_group_name_H-M   'P 1'
#
loop_
_entity.id
_entity.type
_entity.pdbx_description
1 polymer ?
#
loop_
_entity_poly.entity_id
_entity_poly.type
_entity_poly.pdbx_seq_one_letter_code
_entity_poly.pdbx_strand_id
1 'polypeptide(L)'
;MPERALYNASKFALHGYFGSLRHELHDYGVHVSLICPGYVATNLSLNALTSDGSAHGMLDPTTAKGYPPEFVAKNVLYAIAQKRDLVILADVKVWIAYVLTILSPSMLFKVTHTKSFKK
;
A
#
# COMPACT_ATOMS: atom_id res chain seq x y z
N MET A 1 -0.05 -8.62 3.21
CA MET A 1 -1.40 -9.13 3.55
C MET A 1 -1.44 -10.64 3.35
N PRO A 2 -1.98 -11.44 4.30
CA PRO A 2 -2.22 -12.87 4.08
C PRO A 2 -3.05 -13.10 2.81
N GLU A 3 -2.87 -14.23 2.14
CA GLU A 3 -3.64 -14.65 0.95
C GLU A 3 -3.48 -13.77 -0.32
N ARG A 4 -2.64 -12.74 -0.28
CA ARG A 4 -2.40 -11.82 -1.40
C ARG A 4 -0.92 -11.74 -1.79
N ALA A 5 -0.24 -12.90 -1.83
CA ALA A 5 1.22 -12.97 -2.00
C ALA A 5 1.70 -12.30 -3.30
N LEU A 6 1.06 -12.60 -4.43
CA LEU A 6 1.41 -12.00 -5.73
C LEU A 6 1.22 -10.48 -5.73
N TYR A 7 0.07 -10.00 -5.25
CA TYR A 7 -0.19 -8.57 -5.11
C TYR A 7 0.85 -7.89 -4.22
N ASN A 8 1.18 -8.49 -3.07
CA ASN A 8 2.21 -7.96 -2.17
C ASN A 8 3.58 -7.91 -2.86
N ALA A 9 3.97 -8.95 -3.59
CA ALA A 9 5.23 -9.00 -4.31
C ALA A 9 5.33 -7.89 -5.37
N SER A 10 4.29 -7.73 -6.20
CA SER A 10 4.25 -6.67 -7.21
C SER A 10 4.31 -5.27 -6.60
N LYS A 11 3.57 -5.03 -5.50
CA LYS A 11 3.59 -3.71 -4.82
C LYS A 11 4.90 -3.47 -4.06
N PHE A 12 5.53 -4.50 -3.53
CA PHE A 12 6.84 -4.39 -2.89
C PHE A 12 7.95 -4.10 -3.89
N ALA A 13 7.90 -4.68 -5.10
CA ALA A 13 8.87 -4.41 -6.17
C ALA A 13 8.95 -2.91 -6.53
N LEU A 14 7.83 -2.17 -6.42
CA LEU A 14 7.81 -0.72 -6.64
C LEU A 14 8.73 0.03 -5.67
N HIS A 15 8.88 -0.43 -4.42
CA HIS A 15 9.79 0.22 -3.46
C HIS A 15 11.24 0.16 -3.92
N GLY A 16 11.71 -1.00 -4.39
CA GLY A 16 13.07 -1.16 -4.91
C GLY A 16 13.27 -0.39 -6.20
N TYR A 17 12.34 -0.54 -7.16
CA TYR A 17 12.41 0.12 -8.46
C TYR A 17 12.46 1.64 -8.35
N PHE A 18 11.50 2.26 -7.66
CA PHE A 18 11.47 3.72 -7.49
C PHE A 18 12.54 4.24 -6.53
N GLY A 19 13.08 3.38 -5.65
CA GLY A 19 14.26 3.67 -4.86
C GLY A 19 15.50 3.92 -5.74
N SER A 20 15.78 2.99 -6.66
CA SER A 20 16.88 3.11 -7.62
C SER A 20 16.66 4.29 -8.57
N LEU A 21 15.46 4.37 -9.16
CA LEU A 21 15.13 5.40 -10.14
C LEU A 21 15.28 6.83 -9.57
N ARG A 22 14.92 7.04 -8.30
CA ARG A 22 15.12 8.34 -7.64
C ARG A 22 16.59 8.75 -7.62
N HIS A 23 17.50 7.81 -7.37
CA HIS A 23 18.92 8.09 -7.33
C HIS A 23 19.47 8.37 -8.72
N GLU A 24 19.09 7.55 -9.71
CA GLU A 24 19.49 7.72 -11.12
C GLU A 24 19.04 9.07 -11.70
N LEU A 25 17.86 9.55 -11.29
CA LEU A 25 17.27 10.79 -11.80
C LEU A 25 17.63 12.05 -10.99
N HIS A 26 18.33 11.90 -9.87
CA HIS A 26 18.64 13.00 -8.96
C HIS A 26 19.37 14.14 -9.67
N ASP A 27 20.39 13.81 -10.46
CA ASP A 27 21.23 14.80 -11.16
C ASP A 27 20.52 15.47 -12.35
N TYR A 28 19.40 14.90 -12.80
CA TYR A 28 18.54 15.48 -13.83
C TYR A 28 17.47 16.42 -13.24
N GLY A 29 17.46 16.61 -11.91
CA GLY A 29 16.48 17.47 -11.24
C GLY A 29 15.06 16.91 -11.21
N VAL A 30 14.87 15.62 -11.52
CA VAL A 30 13.55 14.96 -11.52
C VAL A 30 13.32 14.31 -10.16
N HIS A 31 12.23 14.72 -9.50
CA HIS A 31 11.85 14.18 -8.19
C HIS A 31 10.90 12.99 -8.33
N VAL A 32 11.12 11.94 -7.53
CA VAL A 32 10.32 10.71 -7.53
C VAL A 32 9.68 10.50 -6.16
N SER A 33 8.35 10.60 -6.09
CA SER A 33 7.55 10.27 -4.90
C SER A 33 6.93 8.88 -4.99
N LEU A 34 7.08 8.07 -3.95
CA LEU A 34 6.37 6.81 -3.76
C LEU A 34 5.22 7.00 -2.77
N ILE A 35 3.98 6.89 -3.25
CA ILE A 35 2.78 7.03 -2.42
C ILE A 35 2.21 5.65 -2.10
N CYS A 36 2.08 5.35 -0.82
CA CYS A 36 1.54 4.10 -0.28
C CYS A 36 0.24 4.40 0.50
N PRO A 37 -0.91 4.51 -0.18
CA PRO A 37 -2.19 4.65 0.50
C PRO A 37 -2.62 3.32 1.14
N GLY A 38 -3.36 3.43 2.24
CA GLY A 38 -4.16 2.34 2.79
C GLY A 38 -5.38 2.05 1.92
N TYR A 39 -6.44 1.48 2.51
CA TYR A 39 -7.68 1.25 1.79
C TYR A 39 -8.30 2.58 1.33
N VAL A 40 -8.74 2.62 0.07
CA VAL A 40 -9.42 3.77 -0.54
C VAL A 40 -10.79 3.31 -1.03
N ALA A 41 -11.83 4.09 -0.72
CA ALA A 41 -13.21 3.79 -1.08
C ALA A 41 -13.44 3.97 -2.59
N THR A 42 -13.01 2.96 -3.35
CA THR A 42 -13.10 2.89 -4.81
C THR A 42 -13.82 1.61 -5.22
N ASN A 43 -14.22 1.52 -6.49
CA ASN A 43 -14.82 0.31 -7.07
C ASN A 43 -13.78 -0.80 -7.32
N LEU A 44 -12.62 -0.78 -6.66
CA LEU A 44 -11.53 -1.73 -6.88
C LEU A 44 -11.94 -3.18 -6.54
N SER A 45 -12.66 -3.38 -5.44
CA SER A 45 -13.13 -4.72 -5.05
C SER A 45 -14.24 -5.22 -5.96
N LEU A 46 -15.16 -4.35 -6.39
CA LEU A 46 -16.21 -4.69 -7.35
C LEU A 46 -15.64 -5.19 -8.69
N ASN A 47 -14.57 -4.55 -9.17
CA ASN A 47 -13.91 -4.86 -10.44
C ASN A 47 -12.73 -5.83 -10.29
N ALA A 48 -12.47 -6.36 -9.09
CA ALA A 48 -11.42 -7.35 -8.90
C ALA A 48 -11.78 -8.63 -9.66
N LEU A 49 -10.77 -9.32 -10.19
CA LEU A 49 -10.98 -10.59 -10.88
C LEU A 49 -10.84 -11.76 -9.91
N THR A 50 -11.72 -12.74 -10.03
CA THR A 50 -11.64 -14.04 -9.36
C THR A 50 -10.62 -14.94 -10.08
N SER A 51 -10.37 -16.13 -9.54
CA SER A 51 -9.44 -17.11 -10.12
C SER A 51 -9.86 -17.61 -11.51
N ASP A 52 -11.15 -17.62 -11.81
CA ASP A 52 -11.74 -17.98 -13.10
C ASP A 52 -11.86 -16.78 -14.07
N GLY A 53 -11.39 -15.60 -13.66
CA GLY A 53 -11.41 -14.39 -14.49
C GLY A 53 -12.76 -13.68 -14.56
N SER A 54 -13.75 -14.11 -13.77
CA SER A 54 -15.00 -13.39 -13.60
C SER A 54 -14.82 -12.21 -12.61
N ALA A 55 -15.74 -11.25 -12.64
CA ALA A 55 -15.70 -10.12 -11.71
C ALA A 55 -16.13 -10.58 -10.31
N HIS A 56 -15.38 -10.16 -9.28
CA HIS A 56 -15.67 -10.43 -7.87
C HIS A 56 -17.04 -9.89 -7.46
N GLY A 57 -17.47 -8.76 -8.05
CA GLY A 57 -18.85 -8.28 -7.99
C GLY A 57 -19.34 -7.81 -6.61
N MET A 58 -18.49 -7.91 -5.58
CA MET A 58 -18.80 -7.52 -4.20
C MET A 58 -17.88 -6.42 -3.71
N LEU A 59 -18.45 -5.46 -2.98
CA LEU A 59 -17.68 -4.39 -2.37
C LEU A 59 -17.16 -4.85 -1.01
N ASP A 60 -15.85 -5.04 -0.90
CA ASP A 60 -15.21 -5.50 0.32
C ASP A 60 -15.42 -4.47 1.46
N PRO A 61 -15.84 -4.87 2.67
CA PRO A 61 -16.08 -3.95 3.80
C PRO A 61 -14.87 -3.09 4.17
N THR A 62 -13.66 -3.59 3.95
CA THR A 62 -12.40 -2.86 4.18
C THR A 62 -12.17 -1.78 3.14
N THR A 63 -12.59 -2.01 1.89
CA THR A 63 -12.57 -1.01 0.81
C THR A 63 -13.65 0.04 1.06
N ALA A 64 -14.85 -0.37 1.50
CA ALA A 64 -15.95 0.53 1.85
C ALA A 64 -15.57 1.54 2.94
N LYS A 65 -14.81 1.07 3.94
CA LYS A 65 -14.32 1.88 5.07
C LYS A 65 -13.00 2.60 4.77
N GLY A 66 -12.53 2.55 3.53
CA GLY A 66 -11.31 3.23 3.11
C GLY A 66 -11.44 4.75 3.11
N TYR A 67 -10.34 5.45 2.91
CA TYR A 67 -10.36 6.90 2.75
C TYR A 67 -11.16 7.31 1.50
N PRO A 68 -11.84 8.47 1.53
CA PRO A 68 -12.42 9.05 0.33
C PRO A 68 -11.35 9.28 -0.76
N PRO A 69 -11.62 8.97 -2.03
CA PRO A 69 -10.68 9.20 -3.13
C PRO A 69 -10.17 10.65 -3.20
N GLU A 70 -11.04 11.62 -2.93
CA GLU A 70 -10.73 13.06 -2.96
C GLU A 70 -9.73 13.42 -1.86
N PHE A 71 -9.85 12.79 -0.68
CA PHE A 71 -8.90 12.95 0.41
C PHE A 71 -7.52 12.42 0.01
N VAL A 72 -7.46 11.24 -0.59
CA VAL A 72 -6.19 10.65 -1.04
C VAL A 72 -5.56 11.50 -2.14
N ALA A 73 -6.33 11.91 -3.14
CA ALA A 73 -5.87 12.76 -4.24
C ALA A 73 -5.28 14.08 -3.73
N LYS A 74 -5.97 14.76 -2.80
CA LYS A 74 -5.47 15.99 -2.17
C LYS A 74 -4.15 15.79 -1.45
N ASN A 75 -4.01 14.70 -0.69
CA ASN A 75 -2.76 14.39 0.02
C ASN A 75 -1.62 14.02 -0.93
N VAL A 76 -1.92 13.36 -2.05
CA VAL A 76 -0.94 13.07 -3.12
C VAL A 76 -0.40 14.38 -3.72
N LEU A 77 -1.29 15.34 -4.04
CA LEU A 77 -0.87 16.65 -4.55
C LEU A 77 0.04 17.38 -3.56
N TYR A 78 -0.29 17.39 -2.27
CA TYR A 78 0.58 17.98 -1.25
C TYR A 78 1.92 17.27 -1.13
N ALA A 79 1.94 15.94 -1.20
CA ALA A 79 3.17 15.15 -1.13
C ALA A 79 4.13 15.48 -2.28
N ILE A 80 3.59 15.59 -3.50
CA ILE A 80 4.35 15.93 -4.70
C ILE A 80 4.85 17.38 -4.62
N ALA A 81 3.99 18.32 -4.23
CA ALA A 81 4.37 19.74 -4.09
C ALA A 81 5.49 19.95 -3.06
N GLN A 82 5.52 19.13 -2.01
CA GLN A 82 6.55 19.16 -0.96
C GLN A 82 7.76 18.28 -1.27
N LYS A 83 7.85 17.68 -2.47
CA LYS A 83 8.92 16.76 -2.88
C LYS A 83 9.21 15.68 -1.84
N ARG A 84 8.16 15.04 -1.31
CA ARG A 84 8.33 13.94 -0.34
C ARG A 84 8.67 12.63 -1.05
N ASP A 85 9.73 11.95 -0.61
CA ASP A 85 10.20 10.73 -1.27
C ASP A 85 9.28 9.52 -1.06
N LEU A 86 8.85 9.28 0.18
CA LEU A 86 7.97 8.18 0.56
C LEU A 86 6.84 8.72 1.45
N VAL A 87 5.60 8.48 1.05
CA VAL A 87 4.42 8.90 1.82
C VAL A 87 3.50 7.72 2.06
N ILE A 88 3.31 7.39 3.34
CA ILE A 88 2.38 6.36 3.79
C ILE A 88 1.09 7.05 4.24
N LEU A 89 0.02 6.92 3.45
CA LEU A 89 -1.30 7.48 3.76
C LEU A 89 -2.17 6.37 4.34
N ALA A 90 -1.91 5.99 5.58
CA ALA A 90 -2.61 4.90 6.25
C ALA A 90 -2.74 5.17 7.76
N ASP A 91 -3.63 4.42 8.41
CA ASP A 91 -3.79 4.49 9.87
C ASP A 91 -2.49 4.18 10.61
N VAL A 92 -2.37 4.74 11.82
CA VAL A 92 -1.20 4.56 12.72
C VAL A 92 -0.82 3.09 12.88
N LYS A 93 -1.80 2.17 12.91
CA LYS A 93 -1.56 0.72 13.00
C LYS A 93 -0.76 0.17 11.82
N VAL A 94 -1.08 0.63 10.60
CA VAL A 94 -0.37 0.20 9.38
C VAL A 94 1.04 0.78 9.37
N TRP A 95 1.19 2.03 9.80
CA TRP A 95 2.51 2.66 9.93
C TRP A 95 3.40 1.90 10.93
N ILE A 96 2.87 1.54 12.11
CA ILE A 96 3.58 0.71 13.09
C ILE A 96 3.98 -0.64 12.48
N ALA A 97 3.06 -1.30 11.77
CA ALA A 97 3.35 -2.57 11.12
C ALA A 97 4.45 -2.46 10.05
N TYR A 98 4.47 -1.35 9.29
CA TYR A 98 5.54 -1.06 8.34
C TYR A 98 6.89 -0.91 9.05
N VAL A 99 6.96 -0.10 10.10
CA VAL A 99 8.19 0.08 10.89
C VAL A 99 8.67 -1.23 11.51
N LEU A 100 7.75 -2.03 12.06
CA LEU A 100 8.08 -3.36 12.60
C LEU A 100 8.60 -4.32 11.54
N THR A 101 8.14 -4.22 10.30
CA THR A 101 8.65 -5.03 9.19
C THR A 101 10.13 -4.73 8.93
N ILE A 102 10.56 -3.47 9.08
CA ILE A 102 11.95 -3.06 8.87
C ILE A 102 12.81 -3.44 10.08
N LEU A 103 12.33 -3.20 11.30
CA LEU A 103 13.12 -3.39 12.52
C LEU A 103 13.18 -4.85 12.98
N SER A 104 12.08 -5.60 12.85
CA SER A 104 11.98 -6.97 13.33
C SER A 104 10.88 -7.75 12.60
N PRO A 105 11.19 -8.32 11.42
CA PRO A 105 10.25 -9.16 10.68
C PRO A 105 9.69 -10.32 11.52
N SER A 106 10.51 -10.88 12.42
CA SER A 106 10.13 -11.97 13.31
C SER A 106 9.05 -11.58 14.33
N MET A 107 9.04 -10.34 14.83
CA MET A 107 7.98 -9.85 15.70
C MET A 107 6.65 -9.69 14.95
N LEU A 108 6.69 -9.13 13.73
CA LEU A 108 5.48 -9.00 12.91
C LEU A 108 4.87 -10.37 12.59
N PHE A 109 5.70 -11.36 12.25
CA PHE A 109 5.26 -12.72 12.00
C PHE A 109 4.49 -13.29 13.21
N LYS A 110 5.03 -13.14 14.43
CA LYS A 110 4.36 -13.57 15.66
C LYS A 110 2.98 -12.92 15.83
N VAL A 111 2.88 -11.60 15.65
CA VAL A 111 1.61 -10.85 15.79
C VAL A 111 0.56 -11.29 14.76
N THR A 112 0.98 -11.55 13.52
CA THR A 112 0.07 -11.97 12.44
C THR A 112 -0.36 -13.43 12.56
N HIS A 113 0.53 -14.32 13.02
CA HIS A 113 0.24 -15.75 13.15
C HIS A 113 -0.78 -16.04 14.27
N THR A 114 -0.73 -15.32 15.38
CA THR A 114 -1.69 -15.51 16.50
C THR A 114 -3.15 -15.20 16.11
N LYS A 115 -3.36 -14.35 15.08
CA LYS A 115 -4.70 -13.98 14.61
C LYS A 115 -5.23 -14.86 13.48
N SER A 116 -4.35 -15.50 12.70
CA SER A 116 -4.73 -16.24 11.49
C SER A 116 -5.30 -17.64 11.76
N PHE A 117 -5.05 -18.22 12.95
CA PHE A 117 -5.51 -19.57 13.34
C PHE A 117 -6.71 -19.59 14.29
N LYS A 118 -7.37 -18.46 14.50
CA LYS A 118 -8.59 -18.36 15.35
C LYS A 118 -9.88 -18.29 14.54
N LYS A 119 -9.88 -18.90 13.34
CA LYS A 119 -11.04 -19.05 12.48
C LYS A 119 -11.54 -20.49 12.51
#